data_AF-A0A9P6QY81-F1
#
_entry.id   AF-A0A9P6QY81-F1
#
_cell.length_a   1.000
_cell.length_b   1.000
_cell.length_c   1.000
_cell.angle_alpha   90.00
_cell.angle_beta   90.00
_cell.angle_gamma   90.00
#
_symmetry.space_group_name_H-M   'P 1'
#
loop_
_entity.id
_entity.type
_entity.pdbx_description
1 polymer ?
#
loop_
_entity_poly.entity_id
_entity_poly.type
_entity_poly.pdbx_seq_one_letter_code
_entity_poly.pdbx_strand_id
1 'polypeptide(L)'
;YFDSIERIAKSNYIPTDQDVLRSRVKTTGITETRFIIGDLTYMMYDVGGQRSERKKWIHCFENVTAIVFLVAISEYDQLLFEDETVNRMQEALTLFDSICNSRWFVKTSIILFLNKIDRFKEKLPISPMRNYFQDYEGGDDFDQASQYILNCFVNLNQSDTKQIYTHFTCATDTSQIKFVMAAVSDIIIQANLRECGLL
;
A
#
# COMPACT_ATOMS: atom_id res chain seq x y z
N TYR A 1 16.94 11.32 8.88
CA TYR A 1 17.36 11.35 10.29
C TYR A 1 18.78 11.83 10.41
N PHE A 2 19.76 11.11 9.88
CA PHE A 2 21.18 11.51 9.96
C PHE A 2 21.45 12.87 9.31
N ASP A 3 20.85 13.17 8.16
CA ASP A 3 20.98 14.48 7.50
C ASP A 3 20.40 15.66 8.31
N SER A 4 19.64 15.37 9.36
CA SER A 4 19.02 16.39 10.23
C SER A 4 19.42 16.18 11.69
N ILE A 5 20.52 15.47 11.95
CA ILE A 5 20.95 15.09 13.31
C ILE A 5 21.15 16.32 14.19
N GLU A 6 21.74 17.39 13.66
CA GLU A 6 21.95 18.64 14.40
C GLU A 6 20.64 19.31 14.82
N ARG A 7 19.59 19.24 13.98
CA ARG A 7 18.26 19.78 14.31
C ARG A 7 17.58 18.92 15.37
N ILE A 8 17.65 17.59 15.22
CA ILE A 8 16.97 16.62 16.09
C ILE A 8 17.64 16.54 17.47
N ALA A 9 18.95 16.76 17.56
CA ALA A 9 19.71 16.67 18.81
C ALA A 9 19.59 17.91 19.73
N LYS A 10 18.90 18.98 19.30
CA LYS A 10 18.70 20.18 20.14
C LYS A 10 17.82 19.87 21.35
N SER A 11 18.13 20.46 22.50
CA SER A 11 17.37 20.27 23.74
C SER A 11 15.92 20.72 23.66
N ASN A 12 15.61 21.66 22.77
CA ASN A 12 14.28 22.19 22.50
C ASN A 12 13.66 21.66 21.20
N TYR A 13 14.13 20.50 20.71
CA TYR A 13 13.59 19.89 19.50
C TYR A 13 12.09 19.57 19.66
N ILE A 14 11.30 20.07 18.71
CA ILE A 14 9.89 19.72 18.53
C ILE A 14 9.80 19.05 17.15
N PRO A 15 9.28 17.80 17.05
CA PRO A 15 9.12 17.12 15.78
C PRO A 15 8.24 17.90 14.81
N THR A 16 8.67 17.99 13.56
CA THR A 16 7.79 18.45 12.48
C THR A 16 6.86 17.32 12.04
N ASP A 17 5.76 17.64 11.36
CA ASP A 17 4.87 16.62 10.77
C ASP A 17 5.65 15.64 9.87
N GLN A 18 6.66 16.15 9.16
CA GLN A 18 7.52 15.32 8.32
C GLN A 18 8.39 14.33 9.12
N ASP A 19 8.80 14.70 10.33
CA ASP A 19 9.53 13.82 11.24
C ASP A 19 8.61 12.74 11.78
N VAL A 20 7.38 13.10 12.15
CA VAL A 20 6.35 12.14 12.59
C VAL A 20 6.04 11.14 11.48
N LEU A 21 5.81 11.61 10.24
CA LEU A 21 5.54 10.75 9.08
C LEU A 21 6.71 9.81 8.73
N ARG A 22 7.95 10.19 9.06
CA ARG A 22 9.15 9.36 8.86
C ARG A 22 9.46 8.48 10.07
N SER A 23 8.73 8.63 11.18
CA SER A 23 8.90 7.81 12.37
C SER A 23 8.44 6.38 12.09
N ARG A 24 9.30 5.41 12.40
CA ARG A 24 8.97 4.00 12.23
C ARG A 24 8.47 3.45 13.55
N VAL A 25 7.16 3.36 13.68
CA VAL A 25 6.49 2.61 14.75
C VAL A 25 5.82 1.40 14.12
N LYS A 26 6.11 0.21 14.63
CA LYS A 26 5.49 -1.02 14.14
C LYS A 26 4.05 -1.08 14.65
N THR A 27 3.07 -1.09 13.74
CA THR A 27 1.67 -1.35 14.10
C THR A 27 1.53 -2.80 14.61
N THR A 28 0.90 -2.95 15.79
CA THR A 28 0.54 -4.24 16.37
C THR A 28 -0.94 -4.22 16.71
N GLY A 29 -1.65 -5.30 16.42
CA GLY A 29 -3.10 -5.37 16.61
C GLY A 29 -3.87 -4.66 15.50
N ILE A 30 -5.05 -4.19 15.86
CA ILE A 30 -5.99 -3.49 14.99
C ILE A 30 -6.33 -2.16 15.66
N THR A 31 -6.20 -1.07 14.92
CA THR A 31 -6.56 0.27 15.39
C THR A 31 -7.69 0.80 14.52
N GLU A 32 -8.77 1.27 15.15
CA GLU A 32 -9.87 1.94 14.47
C GLU A 32 -9.69 3.46 14.55
N THR A 33 -9.84 4.16 13.43
CA THR A 33 -9.88 5.63 13.38
C THR A 33 -11.09 6.07 12.59
N ARG A 34 -11.83 7.04 13.14
CA ARG A 34 -12.97 7.66 12.47
C ARG A 34 -12.64 9.09 12.10
N PHE A 35 -12.93 9.47 10.86
CA PHE A 35 -12.71 10.82 10.37
C PHE A 35 -13.75 11.18 9.31
N ILE A 36 -13.91 12.48 9.07
CA ILE A 36 -14.90 13.01 8.12
C ILE A 36 -14.15 13.66 6.96
N ILE A 37 -14.54 13.34 5.72
CA ILE A 37 -14.08 14.03 4.52
C ILE A 37 -15.31 14.47 3.74
N GLY A 38 -15.49 15.79 3.59
CA GLY A 38 -16.72 16.36 3.04
C GLY A 38 -17.92 15.98 3.91
N ASP A 39 -18.93 15.36 3.29
CA ASP A 39 -20.15 14.91 3.98
C ASP A 39 -20.10 13.43 4.39
N LEU A 40 -18.97 12.74 4.14
CA LEU A 40 -18.82 11.31 4.39
C LEU A 40 -18.02 11.03 5.66
N THR A 41 -18.51 10.06 6.44
CA THR A 41 -17.81 9.53 7.62
C THR A 41 -17.08 8.24 7.24
N TYR A 42 -15.77 8.23 7.43
CA TYR A 42 -14.91 7.08 7.18
C TYR A 42 -14.56 6.39 8.50
N MET A 43 -14.58 5.07 8.47
CA MET A 43 -14.10 4.21 9.54
C MET A 43 -12.95 3.37 8.99
N MET A 44 -11.73 3.74 9.36
CA MET A 44 -10.50 3.11 8.89
C MET A 44 -9.98 2.15 9.96
N TYR A 45 -9.72 0.91 9.54
CA TYR A 45 -9.02 -0.09 10.34
C TYR A 45 -7.58 -0.21 9.85
N ASP A 46 -6.62 0.22 10.67
CA ASP A 46 -5.20 -0.05 10.45
C ASP A 46 -4.83 -1.37 11.13
N VAL A 47 -4.22 -2.28 10.38
CA VAL A 47 -3.91 -3.64 10.82
C VAL A 47 -2.42 -3.92 10.67
N GLY A 48 -1.83 -4.59 11.66
CA GLY A 48 -0.43 -5.02 11.56
C GLY A 48 -0.20 -5.95 10.36
N GLY A 49 0.75 -5.59 9.48
CA GLY A 49 1.08 -6.33 8.25
C GLY A 49 1.95 -7.58 8.41
N GLN A 50 2.58 -7.74 9.57
CA GLN A 50 3.54 -8.82 9.83
C GLN A 50 2.85 -10.18 9.96
N ARG A 51 3.56 -11.26 9.62
CA ARG A 51 2.99 -12.62 9.61
C ARG A 51 2.30 -13.00 10.92
N SER A 52 2.87 -12.60 12.06
CA SER A 52 2.31 -12.85 13.40
C SER A 52 1.00 -12.11 13.68
N GLU A 53 0.75 -10.99 12.99
CA GLU A 53 -0.42 -10.14 13.17
C GLU A 53 -1.59 -10.54 12.27
N ARG A 54 -1.33 -11.18 11.12
CA ARG A 54 -2.34 -11.49 10.10
C ARG A 54 -3.47 -12.42 10.58
N LYS A 55 -3.22 -13.26 11.58
CA LYS A 55 -4.28 -14.09 12.19
C LYS A 55 -5.42 -13.26 12.80
N LYS A 56 -5.14 -12.00 13.18
CA LYS A 56 -6.12 -11.09 13.78
C LYS A 56 -7.01 -10.43 12.73
N TRP A 57 -6.60 -10.40 11.46
CA TRP A 57 -7.30 -9.68 10.39
C TRP A 57 -8.75 -10.11 10.20
N ILE A 58 -9.07 -11.38 10.46
CA ILE A 58 -10.44 -11.90 10.35
C ILE A 58 -11.45 -11.10 11.19
N HIS A 59 -11.00 -10.43 12.26
CA HIS A 59 -11.85 -9.61 13.13
C HIS A 59 -12.33 -8.30 12.48
N CYS A 60 -11.80 -7.90 11.32
CA CYS A 60 -12.21 -6.71 10.59
C CYS A 60 -12.71 -7.00 9.17
N PHE A 61 -13.08 -8.25 8.85
CA PHE A 61 -13.46 -8.66 7.49
C PHE A 61 -14.95 -8.48 7.18
N GLU A 62 -15.79 -8.20 8.17
CA GLU A 62 -17.22 -7.97 7.95
C GLU A 62 -17.50 -6.53 7.49
N ASN A 63 -18.39 -6.40 6.49
CA ASN A 63 -18.89 -5.12 5.96
C ASN A 63 -17.79 -4.14 5.50
N VAL A 64 -16.68 -4.67 4.96
CA VAL A 64 -15.60 -3.87 4.39
C VAL A 64 -16.03 -3.34 3.02
N THR A 65 -16.18 -2.01 2.92
CA THR A 65 -16.52 -1.32 1.66
C THR A 65 -15.38 -1.39 0.64
N ALA A 66 -14.15 -1.12 1.09
CA ALA A 66 -12.96 -1.18 0.26
C ALA A 66 -11.73 -1.57 1.06
N ILE A 67 -10.78 -2.23 0.40
CA ILE A 67 -9.46 -2.57 0.97
C ILE A 67 -8.43 -1.62 0.38
N VAL A 68 -7.64 -0.98 1.24
CA VAL A 68 -6.42 -0.27 0.82
C VAL A 68 -5.23 -1.19 1.05
N PHE A 69 -4.63 -1.67 -0.02
CA PHE A 69 -3.47 -2.56 0.02
C PHE A 69 -2.20 -1.78 -0.33
N LEU A 70 -1.26 -1.67 0.61
CA LEU A 70 -0.02 -0.92 0.44
C LEU A 70 1.15 -1.86 0.12
N VAL A 71 1.86 -1.55 -0.96
CA VAL A 71 3.07 -2.26 -1.40
C VAL A 71 4.23 -1.28 -1.43
N ALA A 72 5.35 -1.62 -0.79
CA ALA A 72 6.58 -0.85 -0.93
C ALA A 72 7.35 -1.35 -2.16
N ILE A 73 7.17 -0.70 -3.32
CA ILE A 73 7.75 -1.20 -4.58
C ILE A 73 9.28 -1.14 -4.59
N SER A 74 9.89 -0.27 -3.77
CA SER A 74 11.34 -0.18 -3.58
C SER A 74 11.98 -1.40 -2.90
N GLU A 75 11.19 -2.35 -2.40
CA GLU A 75 11.67 -3.51 -1.62
C GLU A 75 11.82 -4.78 -2.47
N TYR A 76 11.83 -4.65 -3.80
CA TYR A 76 11.94 -5.74 -4.78
C TYR A 76 13.18 -6.62 -4.63
N ASP A 77 14.26 -6.10 -4.04
CA ASP A 77 15.53 -6.79 -3.82
C ASP A 77 15.79 -7.13 -2.35
N GLN A 78 14.79 -6.95 -1.49
CA GLN A 78 14.93 -7.14 -0.04
C GLN A 78 14.30 -8.46 0.41
N LEU A 79 14.84 -9.01 1.49
CA LEU A 79 14.30 -10.18 2.19
C LEU A 79 13.45 -9.73 3.38
N LEU A 80 12.51 -10.58 3.81
CA LEU A 80 11.69 -10.29 4.99
C LEU A 80 12.57 -10.23 6.24
N PHE A 81 12.13 -9.44 7.22
CA PHE A 81 12.77 -9.41 8.53
C PHE A 81 12.47 -10.68 9.32
N GLU A 82 11.26 -11.23 9.17
CA GLU A 82 10.84 -12.45 9.84
C GLU A 82 11.44 -13.74 9.22
N ASP A 83 11.95 -13.65 8.00
CA ASP A 83 12.41 -14.79 7.20
C ASP A 83 13.39 -14.33 6.10
N GLU A 84 14.68 -14.45 6.36
CA GLU A 84 15.75 -14.02 5.45
C GLU A 84 15.87 -14.88 4.17
N THR A 85 14.98 -15.86 3.97
CA THR A 85 14.94 -16.64 2.72
C THR A 85 13.87 -16.16 1.75
N VAL A 86 12.94 -15.31 2.20
CA VAL A 86 11.78 -14.89 1.44
C VAL A 86 11.91 -13.44 0.99
N ASN A 87 11.81 -13.21 -0.31
CA ASN A 87 11.78 -11.87 -0.90
C ASN A 87 10.49 -11.11 -0.50
N ARG A 88 10.62 -9.83 -0.15
CA ARG A 88 9.50 -8.99 0.32
C ARG A 88 8.44 -8.74 -0.74
N MET A 89 8.84 -8.57 -2.00
CA MET A 89 7.89 -8.38 -3.10
C MET A 89 7.14 -9.67 -3.40
N GLN A 90 7.82 -10.83 -3.38
CA GLN A 90 7.16 -12.11 -3.54
C GLN A 90 6.13 -12.38 -2.43
N GLU A 91 6.48 -12.07 -1.17
CA GLU A 91 5.54 -12.14 -0.06
C GLU A 91 4.34 -11.20 -0.26
N ALA A 92 4.57 -9.98 -0.75
CA ALA A 92 3.50 -9.03 -1.03
C ALA A 92 2.56 -9.53 -2.13
N LEU A 93 3.08 -10.13 -3.20
CA LEU A 93 2.29 -10.76 -4.27
C LEU A 93 1.45 -11.93 -3.73
N THR A 94 2.05 -12.84 -2.95
CA THR A 94 1.34 -13.96 -2.33
C THR A 94 0.25 -13.49 -1.38
N LEU A 95 0.53 -12.45 -0.58
CA LEU A 95 -0.46 -11.87 0.32
C LEU A 95 -1.60 -11.20 -0.46
N PHE A 96 -1.26 -10.44 -1.50
CA PHE A 96 -2.25 -9.80 -2.35
C PHE A 96 -3.17 -10.81 -3.02
N ASP A 97 -2.62 -11.88 -3.62
CA ASP A 97 -3.39 -12.98 -4.21
C ASP A 97 -4.41 -13.55 -3.21
N SER A 98 -3.96 -13.85 -1.99
CA SER A 98 -4.83 -14.40 -0.94
C SER A 98 -5.98 -13.48 -0.52
N ILE A 99 -5.76 -12.15 -0.56
CA ILE A 99 -6.77 -11.15 -0.21
C ILE A 99 -7.69 -10.86 -1.40
N CYS A 100 -7.11 -10.66 -2.59
CA CYS A 100 -7.83 -10.38 -3.82
C CYS A 100 -8.84 -11.48 -4.15
N ASN A 101 -8.44 -12.74 -3.96
CA ASN A 101 -9.25 -13.90 -4.30
C ASN A 101 -9.96 -14.53 -3.08
N SER A 102 -9.98 -13.83 -1.94
CA SER A 102 -10.69 -14.27 -0.73
C SER A 102 -12.21 -14.23 -0.91
N ARG A 103 -12.90 -15.29 -0.45
CA ARG A 103 -14.37 -15.36 -0.38
C ARG A 103 -15.00 -14.25 0.46
N TRP A 104 -14.26 -13.69 1.42
CA TRP A 104 -14.75 -12.59 2.26
C TRP A 104 -14.85 -11.28 1.49
N PHE A 105 -14.10 -11.14 0.40
CA PHE A 105 -13.92 -9.88 -0.31
C PHE A 105 -14.40 -9.92 -1.74
N VAL A 106 -15.24 -10.89 -2.13
CA VAL A 106 -15.67 -11.07 -3.53
C VAL A 106 -16.23 -9.78 -4.14
N LYS A 107 -17.04 -9.04 -3.38
CA LYS A 107 -17.64 -7.77 -3.81
C LYS A 107 -16.86 -6.52 -3.37
N THR A 108 -15.80 -6.69 -2.58
CA THR A 108 -15.04 -5.58 -2.02
C THR A 108 -14.04 -5.05 -3.05
N SER A 109 -14.11 -3.75 -3.34
CA SER A 109 -13.14 -3.08 -4.20
C SER A 109 -11.78 -3.01 -3.52
N ILE A 110 -10.71 -3.10 -4.32
CA ILE A 110 -9.34 -3.01 -3.83
C ILE A 110 -8.69 -1.75 -4.41
N ILE A 111 -8.05 -0.99 -3.53
CA ILE A 111 -7.23 0.15 -3.87
C ILE A 111 -5.78 -0.26 -3.60
N LEU A 112 -4.99 -0.42 -4.65
CA LEU A 112 -3.60 -0.83 -4.60
C LEU A 112 -2.70 0.41 -4.63
N PHE A 113 -2.00 0.66 -3.53
CA PHE A 113 -0.96 1.69 -3.45
C PHE A 113 0.42 1.09 -3.67
N LEU A 114 1.01 1.43 -4.79
CA LEU A 114 2.41 1.16 -5.12
C LEU A 114 3.25 2.32 -4.55
N ASN A 115 3.69 2.16 -3.30
CA ASN A 115 4.31 3.19 -2.48
C ASN A 115 5.85 3.14 -2.51
N LYS A 116 6.49 4.20 -2.03
CA LYS A 116 7.95 4.42 -2.03
C LYS A 116 8.53 4.55 -3.44
N ILE A 117 7.78 5.20 -4.33
CA ILE A 117 8.22 5.44 -5.72
C ILE A 117 9.50 6.29 -5.80
N ASP A 118 9.70 7.17 -4.82
CA ASP A 118 10.90 7.98 -4.63
C ASP A 118 12.13 7.07 -4.45
N ARG A 119 12.05 6.13 -3.51
CA ARG A 119 13.12 5.17 -3.23
C ARG A 119 13.31 4.15 -4.33
N PHE A 120 12.23 3.79 -5.01
CA PHE A 120 12.30 2.89 -6.15
C PHE A 120 13.11 3.52 -7.29
N LYS A 121 12.79 4.77 -7.66
CA LYS A 121 13.49 5.51 -8.72
C LYS A 121 14.98 5.68 -8.43
N GLU A 122 15.35 6.00 -7.19
CA GLU A 122 16.76 6.14 -6.79
C GLU A 122 17.54 4.81 -6.90
N LYS A 123 16.85 3.68 -6.76
CA LYS A 123 17.46 2.37 -6.54
C LYS A 123 17.62 1.54 -7.81
N LEU A 124 16.74 1.74 -8.80
CA LEU A 124 16.76 1.00 -10.07
C LEU A 124 18.15 0.93 -10.75
N PRO A 125 18.93 2.03 -10.83
CA PRO A 125 20.25 1.99 -11.48
C PRO A 125 21.32 1.23 -10.67
N ILE A 126 21.09 1.05 -9.36
CA ILE A 126 22.06 0.46 -8.43
C ILE A 126 21.79 -1.03 -8.21
N SER A 127 20.52 -1.42 -8.18
CA SER A 127 20.07 -2.80 -7.96
C SER A 127 19.13 -3.20 -9.11
N PRO A 128 19.65 -3.76 -10.23
CA PRO A 128 18.84 -4.05 -11.40
C PRO A 128 17.72 -5.05 -11.12
N MET A 129 16.48 -4.71 -11.50
CA MET A 129 15.30 -5.55 -11.25
C MET A 129 15.39 -6.94 -11.87
N ARG A 130 16.05 -7.08 -13.03
CA ARG A 130 16.25 -8.36 -13.73
C ARG A 130 16.91 -9.45 -12.87
N ASN A 131 17.64 -9.06 -11.82
CA ASN A 131 18.29 -9.99 -10.91
C ASN A 131 17.28 -10.68 -9.98
N TYR A 132 16.09 -10.10 -9.81
CA TYR A 132 15.03 -10.55 -8.92
C TYR A 132 13.77 -10.98 -9.68
N PHE A 133 13.54 -10.38 -10.87
CA PHE A 133 12.45 -10.66 -11.79
C PHE A 133 13.04 -11.02 -13.15
N GLN A 134 13.24 -12.31 -13.40
CA GLN A 134 14.02 -12.80 -14.55
C GLN A 134 13.37 -12.50 -15.91
N ASP A 135 12.05 -12.35 -15.92
CA ASP A 135 11.20 -12.01 -17.06
C ASP A 135 11.09 -10.50 -17.32
N TYR A 136 11.72 -9.66 -16.48
CA TYR A 136 11.74 -8.22 -16.69
C TYR A 136 12.90 -7.77 -17.57
N GLU A 137 12.58 -7.15 -18.71
CA GLU A 137 13.56 -6.69 -19.73
C GLU A 137 13.67 -5.16 -19.85
N GLY A 138 12.91 -4.38 -19.07
CA GLY A 138 12.80 -2.91 -19.22
C GLY A 138 13.99 -2.08 -18.72
N GLY A 139 15.07 -2.72 -18.24
CA GLY A 139 16.28 -2.02 -17.79
C GLY A 139 16.12 -1.27 -16.47
N ASP A 140 16.65 -0.05 -16.38
CA ASP A 140 16.52 0.85 -15.22
C ASP A 140 15.46 1.94 -15.45
N ASP A 141 14.65 1.80 -16.50
CA ASP A 141 13.58 2.74 -16.82
C ASP A 141 12.45 2.67 -15.78
N PHE A 142 12.23 3.80 -15.11
CA PHE A 142 11.29 3.89 -13.99
C PHE A 142 9.85 3.56 -14.40
N ASP A 143 9.40 4.00 -15.57
CA ASP A 143 8.02 3.81 -16.02
C ASP A 143 7.77 2.35 -16.39
N GLN A 144 8.68 1.72 -17.14
CA GLN A 144 8.61 0.30 -17.47
C GLN A 144 8.71 -0.59 -16.23
N ALA A 145 9.62 -0.28 -15.31
CA ALA A 145 9.78 -1.01 -14.05
C ALA A 145 8.52 -0.91 -13.17
N SER A 146 7.95 0.29 -13.06
CA SER A 146 6.73 0.56 -12.31
C SER A 146 5.54 -0.17 -12.91
N GLN A 147 5.39 -0.13 -14.24
CA GLN A 147 4.31 -0.81 -14.94
C GLN A 147 4.44 -2.34 -14.86
N TYR A 148 5.66 -2.88 -14.90
CA TYR A 148 5.90 -4.30 -14.71
C TYR A 148 5.40 -4.76 -13.33
N ILE A 149 5.82 -4.10 -12.25
CA ILE A 149 5.37 -4.44 -10.89
C ILE A 149 3.84 -4.32 -10.78
N LEU A 150 3.27 -3.24 -11.30
CA LEU A 150 1.82 -3.05 -11.33
C LEU A 150 1.10 -4.24 -11.99
N ASN A 151 1.57 -4.67 -13.16
CA ASN A 151 1.00 -5.80 -13.88
C ASN A 151 1.11 -7.11 -13.09
N CYS A 152 2.21 -7.33 -12.35
CA CYS A 152 2.33 -8.49 -11.47
C CYS A 152 1.19 -8.57 -10.44
N PHE A 153 0.73 -7.44 -9.91
CA PHE A 153 -0.40 -7.42 -8.97
C PHE A 153 -1.76 -7.54 -9.66
N VAL A 154 -2.00 -6.75 -10.71
CA VAL A 154 -3.31 -6.73 -11.39
C VAL A 154 -3.63 -8.09 -12.02
N ASN A 155 -2.62 -8.80 -12.53
CA ASN A 155 -2.80 -10.13 -13.13
C ASN A 155 -3.14 -11.23 -12.11
N LEU A 156 -3.02 -10.97 -10.80
CA LEU A 156 -3.46 -11.91 -9.76
C LEU A 156 -4.98 -11.89 -9.54
N ASN A 157 -5.69 -10.89 -10.09
CA ASN A 157 -7.14 -10.83 -9.98
C ASN A 157 -7.81 -11.91 -10.84
N GLN A 158 -8.49 -12.86 -10.18
CA GLN A 158 -9.21 -13.93 -10.87
C GLN A 158 -10.69 -13.57 -11.14
N SER A 159 -11.13 -12.39 -10.71
CA SER A 159 -12.52 -11.94 -10.87
C SER A 159 -12.65 -10.96 -12.02
N ASP A 160 -13.55 -11.28 -12.97
CA ASP A 160 -13.87 -10.41 -14.11
C ASP A 160 -14.59 -9.12 -13.72
N THR A 161 -15.19 -9.08 -12.52
CA THR A 161 -16.01 -7.95 -12.06
C THR A 161 -15.31 -7.09 -11.03
N LYS A 162 -14.36 -7.65 -10.27
CA LYS A 162 -13.63 -6.93 -9.24
C LYS A 162 -12.73 -5.87 -9.87
N GLN A 163 -12.89 -4.64 -9.39
CA GLN A 163 -12.05 -3.51 -9.78
C GLN A 163 -10.88 -3.35 -8.82
N ILE A 164 -9.67 -3.21 -9.38
CA ILE A 164 -8.46 -2.84 -8.64
C ILE A 164 -8.06 -1.43 -9.09
N TYR A 165 -8.15 -0.48 -8.18
CA TYR A 165 -7.78 0.92 -8.41
C TYR A 165 -6.34 1.14 -8.00
N THR A 166 -5.49 1.59 -8.92
CA THR A 166 -4.04 1.53 -8.74
C THR A 166 -3.47 2.94 -8.68
N HIS A 167 -2.63 3.19 -7.68
CA HIS A 167 -1.98 4.49 -7.50
C HIS A 167 -0.51 4.31 -7.14
N PHE A 168 0.35 4.99 -7.89
CA PHE A 168 1.74 5.21 -7.51
C PHE A 168 1.81 6.33 -6.48
N THR A 169 2.41 6.05 -5.32
CA THR A 169 2.36 6.97 -4.17
C THR A 169 3.72 7.18 -3.54
N CYS A 170 3.91 8.38 -3.02
CA CYS A 170 4.88 8.66 -1.97
C CYS A 170 4.11 9.03 -0.70
N ALA A 171 3.96 8.09 0.24
CA ALA A 171 3.12 8.32 1.43
C ALA A 171 3.62 9.46 2.33
N THR A 172 4.89 9.85 2.23
CA THR A 172 5.41 11.03 2.93
C THR A 172 5.05 12.35 2.25
N ASP A 173 4.52 12.30 1.03
CA ASP A 173 3.98 13.45 0.32
C ASP A 173 2.48 13.60 0.61
N THR A 174 2.17 14.49 1.54
CA THR A 174 0.78 14.73 1.98
C THR A 174 -0.11 15.29 0.88
N SER A 175 0.45 15.89 -0.18
CA SER A 175 -0.33 16.43 -1.30
C SER A 175 -0.86 15.30 -2.19
N GLN A 176 -0.03 14.29 -2.48
CA GLN A 176 -0.43 13.12 -3.26
C GLN A 176 -1.51 12.31 -2.54
N ILE A 177 -1.35 12.08 -1.23
CA ILE A 177 -2.31 11.28 -0.47
C ILE A 177 -3.68 11.95 -0.42
N LYS A 178 -3.78 13.28 -0.34
CA LYS A 178 -5.07 13.98 -0.43
C LYS A 178 -5.80 13.71 -1.73
N PHE A 179 -5.09 13.79 -2.86
CA PHE A 179 -5.67 13.53 -4.18
C PHE A 179 -6.12 12.08 -4.32
N VAL A 180 -5.28 11.14 -3.86
CA VAL A 180 -5.58 9.72 -3.90
C VAL A 180 -6.79 9.39 -3.02
N MET A 181 -6.89 9.97 -1.82
CA MET A 181 -8.06 9.77 -0.95
C MET A 181 -9.34 10.35 -1.54
N ALA A 182 -9.27 11.47 -2.27
CA ALA A 182 -10.42 12.00 -3.00
C ALA A 182 -10.88 11.02 -4.11
N ALA A 183 -9.95 10.51 -4.92
CA ALA A 183 -10.27 9.51 -5.95
C ALA A 183 -10.87 8.23 -5.35
N VAL A 184 -10.31 7.75 -4.24
CA VAL A 184 -10.85 6.62 -3.46
C VAL A 184 -12.27 6.89 -2.98
N SER A 185 -12.55 8.12 -2.55
CA SER A 185 -13.88 8.51 -2.09
C SER A 185 -14.90 8.43 -3.22
N ASP A 186 -14.58 8.96 -4.40
CA ASP A 186 -15.46 8.90 -5.57
C ASP A 186 -15.76 7.47 -6.00
N ILE A 187 -14.74 6.61 -5.98
CA ILE A 187 -14.87 5.17 -6.27
C ILE A 187 -15.82 4.49 -5.29
N ILE A 188 -15.63 4.72 -3.99
CA ILE A 188 -16.46 4.14 -2.94
C ILE A 188 -17.91 4.61 -3.07
N ILE A 189 -18.12 5.90 -3.36
CA ILE A 189 -19.46 6.46 -3.60
C ILE A 189 -20.12 5.77 -4.79
N GLN A 190 -19.43 5.66 -5.93
CA GLN A 190 -19.97 5.02 -7.12
C GLN A 190 -20.33 3.54 -6.87
N ALA A 191 -19.49 2.81 -6.13
CA ALA A 191 -19.75 1.42 -5.76
C ALA A 191 -21.01 1.30 -4.88
N ASN A 192 -21.13 2.13 -3.85
CA ASN A 192 -22.30 2.16 -2.97
C ASN A 192 -23.59 2.55 -3.70
N LEU A 193 -23.52 3.53 -4.61
CA LEU A 193 -24.67 3.96 -5.41
C LEU A 193 -25.16 2.86 -6.37
N ARG A 194 -24.24 2.11 -7.01
CA ARG A 194 -24.59 0.94 -7.82
C ARG A 194 -25.24 -0.17 -6.98
N GLU A 195 -24.74 -0.43 -5.79
CA GLU A 195 -25.31 -1.46 -4.90
C GLU A 195 -26.73 -1.09 -4.43
N CYS A 196 -27.01 0.21 -4.29
CA CYS A 196 -28.34 0.74 -3.99
C CYS A 196 -29.26 0.90 -5.22
N GLY A 197 -28.81 0.55 -6.42
CA GLY A 197 -29.59 0.67 -7.67
C GLY A 197 -29.85 2.10 -8.13
N LEU A 198 -29.03 3.06 -7.67
CA LEU A 198 -29.11 4.47 -8.06
C LEU A 198 -28.24 4.80 -9.29
N LEU A 199 -27.47 3.81 -9.78
CA LEU A 199 -26.62 3.84 -10.98
C LEU A 199 -26.70 2.50 -11.72
#